data_AF-A0A392S1W3-F1
#
_entry.id   AF-A0A392S1W3-F1
#
_cell.length_a   1.000
_cell.length_b   1.000
_cell.length_c   1.000
_cell.angle_alpha   90.00
_cell.angle_beta   90.00
_cell.angle_gamma   90.00
#
_symmetry.space_group_name_H-M   'P 1'
#
loop_
_entity.id
_entity.type
_entity.pdbx_description
1 polymer ?
#
loop_
_entity_poly.entity_id
_entity_poly.type
_entity_poly.pdbx_seq_one_letter_code
_entity_poly.pdbx_strand_id
1 'polypeptide(L)'
;QAKGLTKEDIAIRQDLVLVLPERIQAIPDGITSAASHTGGWAATSAHPHIKFDSPEGPVDSDYFNHSEESSQFRNEYEMRKLKQV
;
A
#
# COMPACT_ATOMS: atom_id res chain seq x y z
N GLN A 1 -27.20 10.05 0.76
CA GLN A 1 -26.98 8.72 0.14
C GLN A 1 -25.62 8.73 -0.54
N ALA A 2 -24.80 7.71 -0.30
CA ALA A 2 -23.58 7.52 -1.10
C ALA A 2 -24.00 7.21 -2.54
N LYS A 3 -23.46 7.94 -3.51
CA LYS A 3 -23.79 7.73 -4.92
C LYS A 3 -23.11 6.43 -5.40
N GLY A 4 -23.87 5.58 -6.08
CA GLY A 4 -23.37 4.28 -6.58
C GLY A 4 -23.60 3.08 -5.67
N LEU A 5 -24.45 3.20 -4.65
CA LEU A 5 -24.81 2.09 -3.77
C LEU A 5 -26.24 1.62 -4.02
N THR A 6 -26.42 0.33 -4.28
CA THR A 6 -27.75 -0.27 -4.45
C THR A 6 -28.43 -0.44 -3.09
N LYS A 7 -29.75 -0.71 -3.08
CA LYS A 7 -30.48 -0.93 -1.81
C LYS A 7 -30.04 -2.22 -1.15
N GLU A 8 -29.74 -3.21 -1.96
CA GLU A 8 -29.21 -4.51 -1.62
C GLU A 8 -27.84 -4.37 -0.95
N ASP A 9 -26.94 -3.56 -1.52
CA ASP A 9 -25.64 -3.25 -0.90
C ASP A 9 -25.78 -2.59 0.48
N ILE A 10 -26.77 -1.72 0.65
CA ILE A 10 -27.04 -1.05 1.93
C ILE A 10 -27.52 -2.07 2.97
N ALA A 11 -28.40 -2.99 2.58
CA ALA A 11 -28.91 -4.04 3.47
C ALA A 11 -27.79 -5.01 3.88
N ILE A 12 -27.01 -5.51 2.92
CA ILE A 12 -25.89 -6.43 3.18
C ILE A 12 -24.84 -5.77 4.08
N ARG A 13 -24.59 -4.47 3.94
CA ARG A 13 -23.66 -3.74 4.82
C ARG A 13 -24.07 -3.79 6.29
N GLN A 14 -25.36 -3.72 6.59
CA GLN A 14 -25.82 -3.79 7.98
C GLN A 14 -25.49 -5.15 8.58
N ASP A 15 -25.83 -6.23 7.87
CA ASP A 15 -25.53 -7.59 8.30
C ASP A 15 -24.03 -7.84 8.44
N LEU A 16 -23.22 -7.34 7.50
CA LEU A 16 -21.75 -7.44 7.56
C LEU A 16 -21.16 -6.72 8.77
N VAL A 17 -21.69 -5.56 9.13
CA VAL A 17 -21.25 -4.79 10.31
C VAL A 17 -21.65 -5.50 11.60
N LEU A 18 -22.83 -6.12 11.64
CA LEU A 18 -23.29 -6.88 12.81
C LEU A 18 -22.41 -8.09 13.12
N VAL A 19 -21.91 -8.79 12.10
CA VAL A 19 -21.05 -9.98 12.26
C VAL A 19 -19.56 -9.63 12.45
N LEU A 20 -19.17 -8.37 12.25
CA LEU A 20 -17.77 -7.94 12.29
C LEU A 20 -17.08 -8.12 13.66
N PRO A 21 -17.70 -7.78 14.82
CA PRO A 21 -17.06 -7.96 16.12
C PRO A 21 -16.73 -9.41 16.44
N GLU A 22 -17.64 -10.34 16.13
CA GLU A 22 -17.44 -11.78 16.30
C GLU A 22 -16.29 -12.27 15.42
N ARG A 23 -16.24 -11.83 14.16
CA ARG A 23 -15.14 -12.16 13.25
C ARG A 23 -13.79 -11.65 13.73
N ILE A 24 -13.72 -10.48 14.36
CA ILE A 24 -12.48 -9.94 14.93
C ILE A 24 -12.04 -10.77 16.15
N GLN A 25 -12.96 -11.14 17.03
CA GLN A 25 -12.65 -11.97 18.21
C GLN A 25 -12.25 -13.40 17.85
N ALA A 26 -12.71 -13.91 16.71
CA ALA A 26 -12.29 -15.21 16.19
C ALA A 26 -10.87 -15.20 15.59
N ILE A 27 -10.23 -14.04 15.40
CA ILE A 27 -8.84 -13.95 14.94
C ILE A 27 -7.92 -14.28 16.12
N PRO A 28 -7.09 -15.33 16.04
CA PRO A 28 -6.12 -15.62 17.08
C PRO A 28 -5.03 -14.53 17.13
N ASP A 29 -4.63 -14.11 18.34
CA ASP A 29 -3.66 -13.02 18.62
C ASP A 29 -2.20 -13.36 18.25
N GLY A 30 -1.96 -14.33 17.36
CA GLY A 30 -0.62 -14.73 16.92
C GLY A 30 -0.62 -15.53 15.63
N ILE A 31 0.55 -15.70 15.03
CA ILE A 31 0.75 -16.62 13.91
C ILE A 31 0.60 -18.06 14.40
N THR A 32 -0.64 -18.55 14.49
CA THR A 32 -0.87 -19.98 14.60
C THR A 32 -0.41 -20.61 13.29
N SER A 33 0.78 -21.20 13.35
CA SER A 33 1.32 -22.06 12.31
C SER A 33 0.24 -23.01 11.78
N ALA A 34 0.30 -23.26 10.48
CA ALA A 34 -0.49 -24.19 9.68
C ALA A 34 -1.83 -23.65 9.13
N ALA A 35 -1.72 -23.06 7.94
CA ALA A 35 -2.56 -23.38 6.78
C ALA A 35 -4.09 -23.49 7.02
N SER A 36 -4.77 -22.37 7.26
CA SER A 36 -6.16 -22.11 6.85
C SER A 36 -6.45 -20.67 7.29
N HIS A 37 -6.93 -19.70 6.50
CA HIS A 37 -7.76 -19.71 5.32
C HIS A 37 -7.30 -18.60 4.37
N THR A 38 -7.43 -18.89 3.09
CA THR A 38 -7.29 -18.03 1.92
C THR A 38 -7.87 -16.62 2.13
N GLY A 39 -7.02 -15.60 2.24
CA GLY A 39 -7.46 -14.21 2.12
C GLY A 39 -6.58 -13.18 2.80
N GLY A 40 -5.56 -12.70 2.09
CA GLY A 40 -4.86 -11.46 2.44
C GLY A 40 -3.58 -11.69 3.22
N TRP A 41 -2.47 -11.32 2.57
CA TRP A 41 -1.13 -11.17 3.15
C TRP A 41 -0.38 -12.49 3.33
N ALA A 42 -0.20 -13.20 2.21
CA ALA A 42 1.08 -13.86 2.05
C ALA A 42 2.16 -12.77 2.14
N ALA A 43 2.98 -12.80 3.18
CA ALA A 43 4.22 -12.04 3.19
C ALA A 43 5.02 -12.50 1.97
N THR A 44 5.11 -11.67 0.93
CA THR A 44 5.97 -11.92 -0.24
C THR A 44 7.45 -11.71 0.10
N SER A 45 7.86 -11.93 1.35
CA SER A 45 9.24 -11.70 1.80
C SER A 45 10.16 -12.90 1.57
N ALA A 46 9.77 -13.87 0.75
CA ALA A 46 10.65 -14.96 0.34
C ALA A 46 10.32 -15.40 -1.09
N HIS A 47 10.61 -14.55 -2.07
CA HIS A 47 10.85 -15.03 -3.42
C HIS A 47 12.34 -15.39 -3.53
N PRO A 48 12.77 -16.65 -3.32
CA PRO A 48 14.18 -17.05 -3.41
C PRO A 48 14.76 -16.90 -4.83
N HIS A 49 13.93 -16.55 -5.81
CA HIS A 49 14.29 -16.42 -7.22
C HIS A 49 14.34 -14.98 -7.73
N ILE A 50 13.97 -13.97 -6.93
CA ILE A 50 14.19 -12.58 -7.32
C ILE A 50 15.66 -12.28 -7.07
N LYS A 51 16.46 -12.35 -8.13
CA LYS A 51 17.83 -11.87 -8.12
C LYS A 51 17.80 -10.38 -8.45
N PHE A 52 18.40 -9.58 -7.57
CA PHE A 52 18.78 -8.20 -7.87
C PHE A 52 20.23 -8.24 -8.39
N ASP A 53 20.47 -8.98 -9.46
CA ASP A 53 21.70 -8.90 -10.23
C ASP A 53 21.62 -7.69 -11.16
N SER A 54 21.62 -6.50 -10.55
CA SER A 54 21.90 -5.28 -11.30
C SER A 54 23.33 -5.42 -11.84
N PRO A 55 23.54 -5.50 -13.17
CA PRO A 55 24.87 -5.75 -13.75
C PRO A 55 25.84 -4.59 -13.51
N GLU A 56 25.28 -3.42 -13.21
CA GLU A 56 25.98 -2.21 -12.84
C GLU A 56 25.77 -2.06 -11.33
N GLY A 57 26.87 -2.01 -10.57
CA GLY A 57 26.89 -1.97 -9.10
C GLY A 57 26.22 -0.72 -8.52
N PRO A 58 26.66 -0.22 -7.35
CA PRO A 58 26.16 1.05 -6.83
C PRO A 58 26.24 2.12 -7.93
N VAL A 59 25.08 2.61 -8.37
CA VAL A 59 25.02 3.66 -9.38
C VAL A 59 25.68 4.91 -8.81
N ASP A 60 26.59 5.50 -9.58
CA ASP A 60 27.29 6.72 -9.18
C ASP A 60 26.29 7.85 -8.91
N SER A 61 26.62 8.83 -8.07
CA SER A 61 25.73 9.97 -7.80
C SER A 61 25.36 10.73 -9.08
N ASP A 62 26.18 10.58 -10.10
CA ASP A 62 26.06 11.24 -11.39
C ASP A 62 25.25 10.41 -12.42
N TYR A 63 24.85 9.19 -12.07
CA TYR A 63 23.97 8.34 -12.90
C TYR A 63 22.64 9.03 -13.20
N PHE A 64 22.10 9.74 -12.19
CA PHE A 64 20.92 10.58 -12.36
C PHE A 64 21.33 11.99 -12.77
N ASN A 65 21.53 12.18 -14.08
CA ASN A 65 21.68 13.52 -14.65
C ASN A 65 20.46 14.36 -14.29
N HIS A 66 20.66 15.41 -13.50
CA HIS A 66 19.60 16.33 -13.14
C HIS A 66 19.17 17.09 -14.40
N SER A 67 17.97 16.81 -14.89
CA SER A 67 17.39 17.57 -16.00
C SER A 67 16.95 18.95 -15.54
N GLU A 68 16.87 19.89 -16.48
CA GLU A 68 16.30 21.21 -16.23
C GLU A 68 14.87 21.13 -15.66
N GLU A 69 14.07 20.17 -16.15
CA GLU A 69 12.73 19.90 -15.64
C GLU A 69 12.73 19.53 -14.15
N SER A 70 13.66 18.66 -13.70
CA SER A 70 13.81 18.30 -12.29
C SER A 70 14.12 19.51 -11.40
N SER A 71 14.92 20.45 -11.92
CA SER A 71 15.21 21.72 -11.23
C SER A 71 13.96 22.60 -11.10
N GLN A 72 13.14 22.70 -12.15
CA GLN A 72 11.89 23.47 -12.13
C GLN A 72 10.90 22.92 -11.09
N PHE A 73 10.69 21.61 -11.06
CA PHE A 73 9.82 20.97 -10.06
C PHE A 73 10.27 21.24 -8.63
N ARG A 74 11.58 21.14 -8.37
CA ARG A 74 12.15 21.40 -7.04
C ARG A 74 11.95 22.86 -6.61
N ASN A 75 12.20 23.81 -7.52
CA ASN A 75 11.99 25.23 -7.25
C ASN A 75 10.52 25.56 -6.99
N GLU A 76 9.60 25.02 -7.79
CA GLU A 76 8.16 25.21 -7.58
C GLU A 76 7.69 24.66 -6.23
N TYR A 77 8.18 23.48 -5.84
CA TYR A 77 7.88 22.88 -4.55
C TYR A 77 8.28 23.77 -3.37
N GLU A 78 9.50 24.32 -3.38
CA GLU A 78 9.98 25.23 -2.34
C GLU A 78 9.13 26.51 -2.26
N MET A 79 8.77 27.08 -3.41
CA MET A 79 7.90 28.26 -3.47
C MET A 79 6.49 27.98 -2.96
N ARG A 80 5.95 26.77 -3.19
CA ARG A 80 4.65 26.36 -2.65
C ARG A 80 4.71 26.16 -1.14
N LYS A 81 5.79 25.60 -0.61
CA LYS A 81 6.02 25.42 0.82
C LYS A 81 6.08 26.75 1.56
N LEU A 82 6.79 27.75 1.01
CA LEU A 82 6.85 29.10 1.57
C LEU A 82 5.49 29.81 1.58
N LYS A 83 4.65 29.59 0.56
CA LYS A 83 3.29 30.17 0.48
C LYS A 83 2.30 29.58 1.49
N GLN A 84 2.63 28.44 2.11
CA GLN A 84 1.79 27.79 3.12
C GLN A 84 2.18 28.17 4.56
N VAL A 85 3.15 29.08 4.74
CA VAL A 85 3.54 29.68 6.02
C VAL A 85 2.87 31.03 6.20
#